data_AF-A0A7Y0G0N4-F1
#
_entry.id   AF-A0A7Y0G0N4-F1
#
_cell.length_a   1.000
_cell.length_b   1.000
_cell.length_c   1.000
_cell.angle_alpha   90.00
_cell.angle_beta   90.00
_cell.angle_gamma   90.00
#
_symmetry.space_group_name_H-M   'P 1'
#
loop_
_entity.id
_entity.type
_entity.pdbx_description
1 polymer ?
#
loop_
_entity_poly.entity_id
_entity_poly.type
_entity_poly.pdbx_seq_one_letter_code
_entity_poly.pdbx_strand_id
1 'polypeptide(L)' 'MSEPPTVDRAPSHRQFPVYSALVDQWVQAGRAVPGMPDREWERLMSTPVWPR' A
#
# COMPACT_ATOMS: atom_id res chain seq x y z
N MET A 1 0.38 -8.74 -26.48
CA MET A 1 0.00 -8.67 -25.06
C MET A 1 0.35 -7.27 -24.60
N SER A 2 -0.63 -6.41 -24.32
CA SER A 2 -0.37 -5.05 -23.87
C SER A 2 -0.05 -5.08 -22.38
N GLU A 3 1.13 -4.58 -22.03
CA GLU A 3 1.56 -4.37 -20.65
C GLU A 3 0.53 -3.48 -19.93
N PRO A 4 0.06 -3.82 -18.72
CA PRO A 4 -0.85 -2.95 -18.00
C PRO A 4 -0.13 -1.62 -17.74
N PRO A 5 -0.82 -0.47 -17.81
CA PRO A 5 -0.18 0.80 -17.48
C PRO A 5 0.31 0.71 -16.04
N THR A 6 1.63 0.74 -15.86
CA THR A 6 2.24 1.01 -14.55
C THR A 6 1.72 2.37 -14.14
N VAL A 7 0.67 2.38 -13.33
CA VAL A 7 0.13 3.59 -12.72
C VAL A 7 1.27 4.16 -11.90
N ASP A 8 1.93 5.17 -12.46
CA ASP A 8 2.99 5.89 -11.79
C ASP A 8 2.41 6.44 -10.48
N ARG A 9 2.73 5.76 -9.39
CA ARG A 9 2.11 5.95 -8.08
C ARG A 9 2.84 7.05 -7.32
N ALA A 10 3.21 8.13 -8.01
CA ALA A 10 3.72 9.33 -7.37
C ALA A 10 2.56 10.14 -6.78
N PRO A 11 2.71 10.71 -5.57
CA PRO A 11 1.58 11.12 -4.76
C PRO A 11 0.96 12.42 -5.25
N SER A 12 -0.20 12.33 -5.90
CA SER A 12 -1.15 13.45 -6.10
C SER A 12 -1.84 13.88 -4.79
N HIS A 13 -1.31 13.49 -3.61
CA HIS A 13 -1.84 13.78 -2.28
C HIS A 13 -2.12 15.28 -2.01
N ARG A 14 -1.47 16.21 -2.73
CA ARG A 14 -1.76 17.65 -2.62
C ARG A 14 -3.04 18.10 -3.33
N GLN A 15 -3.62 17.30 -4.21
CA GLN A 15 -4.85 17.63 -4.95
C GLN A 15 -6.12 17.23 -4.19
N PHE A 16 -6.02 16.36 -3.17
CA PHE A 16 -7.16 15.84 -2.42
C PHE A 16 -6.89 15.94 -0.90
N PRO A 17 -7.04 17.14 -0.29
CA PRO A 17 -6.56 17.43 1.07
C PRO A 17 -7.20 16.56 2.16
N VAL A 18 -8.48 16.19 2.01
CA VAL A 18 -9.15 15.30 2.98
C VAL A 18 -8.63 13.86 2.83
N TYR A 19 -8.47 13.40 1.60
CA TYR A 19 -8.00 12.04 1.34
C TYR A 19 -6.54 11.85 1.78
N SER A 20 -5.67 12.82 1.49
CA SER A 20 -4.28 12.76 1.93
C SER A 20 -4.14 12.83 3.44
N ALA A 21 -4.91 13.68 4.13
CA ALA A 21 -4.91 13.72 5.58
C ALA A 21 -5.38 12.39 6.22
N LEU A 22 -6.33 11.69 5.59
CA LEU A 22 -6.78 10.38 6.06
C LEU A 22 -5.72 9.29 5.82
N VAL A 23 -5.08 9.32 4.65
CA VAL A 23 -3.95 8.43 4.35
C VAL A 23 -2.82 8.63 5.37
N ASP A 24 -2.43 9.86 5.65
CA ASP A 24 -1.39 10.17 6.64
C ASP A 24 -1.74 9.66 8.04
N GLN A 25 -3.01 9.83 8.46
CA GLN A 25 -3.48 9.31 9.75
C GLN A 25 -3.41 7.78 9.84
N TRP A 26 -3.78 7.07 8.77
CA TRP A 26 -3.67 5.61 8.74
C TRP A 26 -2.22 5.14 8.76
N VAL A 27 -1.32 5.80 8.03
CA VAL A 27 0.12 5.50 8.07
C VAL A 27 0.66 5.68 9.49
N GLN A 28 0.35 6.80 10.14
CA GLN A 28 0.81 7.08 11.51
C GLN A 28 0.25 6.10 12.54
N ALA A 29 -0.99 5.65 12.34
CA ALA A 29 -1.63 4.65 13.19
C ALA A 29 -1.17 3.20 12.90
N GLY A 30 -0.26 2.98 11.95
CA GLY A 30 0.20 1.65 11.56
C GLY A 30 -0.91 0.81 10.92
N ARG A 31 -1.88 1.44 10.26
CA ARG A 31 -2.98 0.76 9.56
C ARG A 31 -2.67 0.54 8.10
N ALA A 32 -3.30 -0.46 7.50
CA ALA A 32 -3.27 -0.68 6.07
C ALA A 32 -3.85 0.52 5.32
N VAL A 33 -3.15 0.99 4.30
CA VAL A 33 -3.57 2.13 3.47
C VAL A 33 -4.04 1.62 2.11
N PRO A 34 -5.23 2.01 1.63
CA PRO A 34 -5.74 1.57 0.34
C PRO A 34 -4.74 1.74 -0.81
N GLY A 35 -4.42 0.60 -1.41
CA GLY A 35 -3.52 0.49 -2.55
C GLY A 35 -2.02 0.61 -2.21
N MET A 36 -1.62 0.94 -0.99
CA MET A 36 -0.24 0.73 -0.57
C MET A 36 -0.05 -0.77 -0.22
N PRO A 37 1.08 -1.40 -0.60
CA PRO A 37 1.38 -2.75 -0.16
C PRO A 37 1.42 -2.85 1.37
N ASP A 38 0.80 -3.89 1.91
CA ASP A 38 0.78 -4.16 3.34
C ASP A 38 2.02 -4.96 3.74
N ARG A 39 2.87 -4.37 4.58
CA ARG A 39 4.14 -4.98 5.01
C ARG A 39 3.94 -6.17 5.95
N GLU A 40 2.85 -6.22 6.71
CA GLU A 40 2.53 -7.40 7.53
C GLU A 40 2.12 -8.56 6.65
N TRP A 41 1.29 -8.28 5.64
CA TRP A 41 0.91 -9.28 4.65
C TRP A 41 2.13 -9.80 3.88
N GLU A 42 3.01 -8.93 3.40
CA GLU A 42 4.26 -9.32 2.73
C GLU A 42 5.12 -10.24 3.62
N ARG A 43 5.24 -9.92 4.91
CA ARG A 43 6.00 -10.74 5.87
C ARG A 43 5.36 -12.11 6.08
N LEU A 44 4.04 -12.17 6.26
CA LEU A 44 3.31 -13.43 6.40
C LEU A 44 3.49 -14.31 5.15
N MET A 45 3.34 -13.73 3.96
CA MET A 45 3.47 -14.46 2.70
C MET A 45 4.91 -14.87 2.38
N SER A 46 5.91 -14.19 2.94
CA SER A 46 7.33 -14.55 2.79
C SER A 46 7.75 -15.77 3.62
N THR A 47 6.92 -16.18 4.59
CA THR A 47 7.23 -17.33 5.45
C THR A 47 6.78 -18.61 4.74
N PRO A 48 7.67 -19.61 4.54
CA PRO A 48 7.24 -20.90 4.00
C PRO A 48 6.21 -21.54 4.94
N VAL A 49 4.98 -21.68 4.44
CA VAL A 49 3.81 -22.17 5.19
C VAL A 49 3.97 -23.64 5.63
N TRP A 50 4.89 -24.39 5.01
CA TRP A 50 5.09 -25.80 5.32
C TRP A 50 6.52 -26.06 5.84
N PRO A 51 6.67 -26.72 7.00
CA PRO A 51 7.96 -27.25 7.41
C PRO A 51 8.40 -28.34 6.42
N ARG A 52 9.69 -28.38 6.12
CA ARG A 52 10.31 -29.50 5.39
C ARG A 52 10.42 -30.73 6.27
#